data_AF-A0A533S1H6-F1
#
_entry.id   AF-A0A533S1H6-F1
#
_cell.length_a   1.000
_cell.length_b   1.000
_cell.length_c   1.000
_cell.angle_alpha   90.00
_cell.angle_beta   90.00
_cell.angle_gamma   90.00
#
_symmetry.space_group_name_H-M   'P 1'
#
loop_
_entity.id
_entity.type
_entity.pdbx_description
1 polymer ?
#
loop_
_entity_poly.entity_id
_entity_poly.type
_entity_poly.pdbx_seq_one_letter_code
_entity_poly.pdbx_strand_id
1 'polypeptide(L)'
;SIVCSLVYDEVIPMDAEGDYMLHKIPVVIVEKLSGSKELEAKVCETLKSYKGILVRGHGTFAIGKLMEEAYHLTCMLEASCMTRYLVDLTGLGSKRDKTPEYKAW
;
A
#
# COMPACT_ATOMS: atom_id res chain seq x y z
N SER A 1 -0.85 5.69 -6.27
CA SER A 1 0.12 5.08 -5.32
C SER A 1 1.30 5.99 -4.98
N ILE A 2 2.03 6.54 -5.97
CA ILE A 2 3.26 7.30 -5.73
C ILE A 2 3.04 8.50 -4.80
N VAL A 3 1.97 9.28 -5.02
CA VAL A 3 1.61 10.40 -4.12
C VAL A 3 1.49 9.93 -2.68
N CYS A 4 0.77 8.83 -2.43
CA CYS A 4 0.62 8.28 -1.09
C CYS A 4 1.96 7.83 -0.50
N SER A 5 2.86 7.25 -1.31
CA SER A 5 4.21 6.89 -0.86
C SER A 5 5.06 8.09 -0.41
N LEU A 6 4.74 9.31 -0.90
CA LEU A 6 5.42 10.55 -0.53
C LEU A 6 4.80 11.22 0.71
N VAL A 7 3.53 10.93 0.99
CA VAL A 7 2.76 11.59 2.06
C VAL A 7 2.69 10.73 3.33
N TYR A 8 2.64 9.41 3.19
CA TYR A 8 2.46 8.47 4.31
C TYR A 8 3.66 7.54 4.47
N ASP A 9 3.82 7.01 5.69
CA ASP A 9 4.74 5.90 6.00
C ASP A 9 4.07 4.52 5.84
N GLU A 10 2.74 4.48 5.91
CA GLU A 10 1.92 3.32 5.61
C GLU A 10 0.54 3.78 5.13
N VAL A 11 -0.09 3.00 4.25
CA VAL A 11 -1.44 3.26 3.77
C VAL A 11 -2.36 2.18 4.32
N ILE A 12 -3.37 2.62 5.08
CA ILE A 12 -4.48 1.77 5.51
C ILE A 12 -5.59 1.90 4.46
N PRO A 13 -6.00 0.81 3.80
CA PRO A 13 -7.12 0.81 2.87
C PRO A 13 -8.40 1.36 3.51
N MET A 14 -9.26 1.94 2.67
CA MET A 14 -10.53 2.53 3.10
C MET A 14 -11.75 1.80 2.52
N ASP A 15 -11.51 0.79 1.70
CA ASP A 15 -12.48 -0.05 1.03
C ASP A 15 -12.40 -1.50 1.53
N ALA A 16 -13.52 -2.23 1.44
CA ALA A 16 -13.64 -3.57 2.02
C ALA A 16 -12.70 -4.61 1.37
N GLU A 17 -12.41 -4.46 0.08
CA GLU A 17 -11.53 -5.39 -0.65
C GLU A 17 -10.08 -5.20 -0.20
N GLY A 18 -9.62 -3.94 -0.18
CA GLY A 18 -8.30 -3.57 0.32
C GLY A 18 -8.08 -4.00 1.76
N ASP A 19 -9.08 -3.85 2.64
CA ASP A 19 -8.98 -4.32 4.02
C ASP A 19 -8.75 -5.82 4.11
N TYR A 20 -9.56 -6.58 3.39
CA TYR A 20 -9.55 -8.03 3.47
C TYR A 20 -8.28 -8.64 2.85
N MET A 21 -7.77 -8.04 1.78
CA MET A 21 -6.66 -8.61 1.02
C MET A 21 -5.30 -8.03 1.39
N LEU A 22 -5.23 -6.72 1.66
CA LEU A 22 -3.98 -6.00 1.88
C LEU A 22 -3.75 -5.73 3.37
N HIS A 23 -4.82 -5.49 4.15
CA HIS A 23 -4.83 -5.04 5.55
C HIS A 23 -4.11 -3.70 5.76
N LYS A 24 -2.83 -3.67 5.44
CA LYS A 24 -1.93 -2.54 5.54
C LYS A 24 -0.89 -2.59 4.44
N ILE A 25 -0.62 -1.43 3.83
CA ILE A 25 0.35 -1.29 2.76
C ILE A 25 1.55 -0.49 3.30
N PRO A 26 2.69 -1.13 3.60
CA PRO A 26 3.86 -0.41 4.10
C PRO A 26 4.55 0.40 2.99
N VAL A 27 5.13 1.55 3.36
CA VAL A 27 6.00 2.33 2.47
C VAL A 27 7.46 2.05 2.80
N VAL A 28 8.16 1.42 1.87
CA VAL A 28 9.58 1.11 1.95
C VAL A 28 10.40 2.30 1.46
N ILE A 29 11.43 2.66 2.23
CA ILE A 29 12.38 3.73 1.91
C ILE A 29 13.71 3.08 1.54
N VAL A 30 14.27 3.45 0.39
CA VAL A 30 15.60 3.04 -0.08
C VAL A 30 16.36 4.28 -0.55
N GLU A 31 17.69 4.26 -0.49
CA GLU A 31 18.51 5.38 -0.95
C GLU A 31 18.52 5.46 -2.49
N LYS A 32 18.68 4.29 -3.14
CA LYS A 32 18.69 4.19 -4.60
C LYS A 32 17.44 3.46 -5.10
N LEU A 33 16.58 4.24 -5.74
CA LEU A 33 15.24 3.82 -6.18
C LEU A 33 15.23 2.82 -7.34
N SER A 34 16.34 2.58 -8.04
CA SER A 34 16.37 1.65 -9.18
C SER A 34 17.67 0.87 -9.27
N GLY A 35 17.54 -0.44 -9.55
CA GLY A 35 18.67 -1.34 -9.79
C GLY A 35 19.65 -1.45 -8.63
N SER A 36 19.17 -1.32 -7.39
CA SER A 36 20.00 -1.40 -6.18
C SER A 36 19.75 -2.71 -5.43
N LYS A 37 20.81 -3.29 -4.86
CA LYS A 37 20.70 -4.47 -3.99
C LYS A 37 19.92 -4.17 -2.72
N GLU A 38 19.93 -2.92 -2.27
CA GLU A 38 19.15 -2.46 -1.12
C GLU A 38 17.64 -2.54 -1.42
N LEU A 39 17.21 -2.06 -2.59
CA LEU A 39 15.83 -2.16 -3.04
C LEU A 39 15.39 -3.62 -3.12
N GLU A 40 16.18 -4.46 -3.78
CA GLU A 40 15.92 -5.89 -3.88
C GLU A 40 15.72 -6.53 -2.49
N ALA A 41 16.70 -6.35 -1.59
CA ALA A 41 16.66 -6.94 -0.25
C ALA A 41 15.45 -6.46 0.56
N LYS A 42 15.17 -5.15 0.56
CA LYS A 42 14.04 -4.58 1.32
C LYS A 42 12.68 -5.00 0.75
N VAL A 43 12.53 -5.00 -0.58
CA VAL A 43 11.30 -5.45 -1.24
C VAL A 43 11.06 -6.92 -0.94
N CYS A 44 12.07 -7.78 -1.14
CA CYS A 44 11.96 -9.21 -0.87
C CYS A 44 11.64 -9.51 0.60
N GLU A 45 12.29 -8.83 1.55
CA GLU A 45 12.03 -9.04 2.97
C GLU A 45 10.61 -8.62 3.35
N THR A 46 10.16 -7.44 2.88
CA THR A 46 8.84 -6.92 3.23
C THR A 46 7.72 -7.79 2.63
N LEU A 47 7.90 -8.28 1.41
CA LEU A 47 6.92 -9.14 0.73
C LEU A 47 6.74 -10.53 1.37
N LYS A 48 7.57 -10.92 2.35
CA LYS A 48 7.33 -12.12 3.16
C LYS A 48 6.13 -11.96 4.09
N SER A 49 5.87 -10.73 4.53
CA SER A 49 4.81 -10.42 5.50
C SER A 49 3.61 -9.71 4.86
N TYR A 50 3.79 -9.09 3.69
CA TYR A 50 2.77 -8.30 3.01
C TYR A 50 2.62 -8.75 1.55
N LYS A 51 1.39 -8.83 1.05
CA LYS A 51 1.13 -9.20 -0.35
C LYS A 51 1.44 -8.07 -1.34
N GLY A 52 1.55 -6.84 -0.84
CA GLY A 52 1.82 -5.66 -1.63
C GLY A 52 2.43 -4.53 -0.80
N ILE A 53 3.32 -3.77 -1.42
CA ILE A 53 4.07 -2.69 -0.77
C ILE A 53 4.17 -1.48 -1.69
N LEU A 54 4.50 -0.33 -1.11
CA LEU A 54 4.89 0.89 -1.81
C LEU A 54 6.38 1.11 -1.62
N VAL A 55 7.07 1.63 -2.63
CA VAL A 55 8.42 2.17 -2.50
C VAL A 55 8.34 3.68 -2.70
N ARG A 56 8.83 4.44 -1.70
CA ARG A 56 8.72 5.90 -1.65
C ARG A 56 9.26 6.54 -2.92
N GLY A 57 8.40 7.24 -3.66
CA GLY A 57 8.76 7.93 -4.91
C GLY A 57 9.02 7.01 -6.11
N HIS A 58 8.74 5.71 -6.02
CA HIS A 58 8.94 4.77 -7.13
C HIS A 58 7.61 4.18 -7.62
N GLY A 59 6.87 3.48 -6.76
CA GLY A 59 5.65 2.78 -7.14
C GLY A 59 5.31 1.61 -6.23
N THR A 60 4.61 0.62 -6.77
CA THR A 60 4.14 -0.55 -6.03
C THR A 60 4.90 -1.81 -6.42
N PHE A 61 4.98 -2.76 -5.49
CA PHE A 61 5.37 -4.14 -5.76
C PHE A 61 4.32 -5.05 -5.12
N ALA A 62 3.93 -6.10 -5.83
CA ALA A 62 2.99 -7.11 -5.34
C ALA A 62 3.52 -8.51 -5.63
N ILE A 63 3.14 -9.47 -4.78
CA ILE A 63 3.49 -10.88 -4.92
C ILE A 63 2.24 -11.74 -4.97
N GLY A 64 2.21 -12.70 -5.88
CA GLY A 64 1.15 -13.69 -6.02
C GLY A 64 1.73 -14.99 -6.56
N LYS A 65 1.01 -16.10 -6.38
CA LYS A 65 1.39 -17.39 -6.96
C LYS A 65 1.15 -17.43 -8.46
N LEU A 66 0.18 -16.64 -8.91
CA LEU A 66 -0.22 -16.47 -10.30
C LEU A 66 -0.03 -15.01 -10.71
N MET A 67 0.22 -14.78 -12.00
CA MET A 67 0.39 -13.42 -12.53
C MET A 67 -0.88 -12.59 -12.34
N GLU A 68 -2.04 -13.22 -12.51
CA GLU A 68 -3.36 -12.61 -12.34
C GLU A 68 -3.59 -12.15 -10.90
N GLU A 69 -3.12 -12.93 -9.92
CA GLU A 69 -3.17 -12.54 -8.51
C GLU A 69 -2.29 -11.32 -8.24
N ALA A 70 -1.04 -11.34 -8.72
CA ALA A 70 -0.12 -10.21 -8.55
C ALA A 70 -0.63 -8.94 -9.27
N TYR A 71 -1.24 -9.10 -10.45
CA TYR A 71 -1.86 -8.02 -11.20
C TYR A 71 -3.05 -7.43 -10.45
N HIS A 72 -3.96 -8.28 -9.96
CA HIS A 72 -5.11 -7.87 -9.18
C HIS A 72 -4.70 -7.11 -7.91
N LEU A 73 -3.74 -7.64 -7.15
CA LEU A 73 -3.18 -6.97 -5.98
C LEU A 73 -2.57 -5.62 -6.33
N THR A 74 -1.90 -5.50 -7.48
CA THR A 74 -1.35 -4.22 -7.95
C THR A 74 -2.44 -3.19 -8.23
N CYS A 75 -3.54 -3.59 -8.88
CA CYS A 75 -4.70 -2.73 -9.08
C CYS A 75 -5.32 -2.28 -7.75
N MET A 76 -5.44 -3.20 -6.79
CA MET A 76 -5.96 -2.89 -5.45
C MET A 76 -5.07 -1.89 -4.70
N LEU A 77 -3.74 -2.07 -4.73
CA LEU A 77 -2.80 -1.12 -4.13
C LEU A 77 -3.02 0.29 -4.68
N GLU A 78 -3.21 0.43 -5.99
CA GLU A 78 -3.48 1.72 -6.62
C GLU A 78 -4.83 2.30 -6.19
N ALA A 79 -5.89 1.50 -6.22
CA ALA A 79 -7.25 1.92 -5.85
C ALA A 79 -7.36 2.32 -4.37
N SER A 80 -6.75 1.57 -3.45
CA SER A 80 -6.74 1.90 -2.02
C SER A 80 -5.91 3.17 -1.76
N CYS A 81 -4.78 3.35 -2.43
CA CYS A 81 -4.02 4.60 -2.37
C CYS A 81 -4.85 5.80 -2.86
N MET A 82 -5.51 5.65 -4.01
CA MET A 82 -6.34 6.73 -4.58
C MET A 82 -7.49 7.09 -3.64
N THR A 83 -8.20 6.09 -3.11
CA THR A 83 -9.29 6.31 -2.16
C THR A 83 -8.79 7.03 -0.91
N ARG A 84 -7.67 6.57 -0.32
CA ARG A 84 -7.08 7.22 0.86
C ARG A 84 -6.75 8.69 0.58
N TYR A 85 -6.07 8.96 -0.53
CA TYR A 85 -5.68 10.32 -0.90
C TYR A 85 -6.89 11.21 -1.15
N LEU A 86 -7.92 10.72 -1.85
CA LEU A 86 -9.14 11.48 -2.12
C LEU A 86 -9.91 11.80 -0.83
N VAL A 87 -9.98 10.86 0.11
CA VAL A 87 -10.60 11.10 1.43
C VAL A 87 -9.86 12.20 2.17
N ASP A 88 -8.53 12.12 2.22
CA ASP A 88 -7.72 13.14 2.91
C ASP A 88 -7.85 14.52 2.22
N LEU A 89 -7.97 14.56 0.89
CA LEU A 89 -8.18 15.79 0.11
C LEU A 89 -9.52 16.47 0.43
N THR A 90 -10.54 15.73 0.88
CA THR A 90 -11.82 16.36 1.27
C THR A 90 -11.68 17.29 2.48
N GLY A 91 -10.62 17.14 3.28
CA GLY A 91 -10.46 17.84 4.57
C GLY A 91 -11.47 17.43 5.64
N LEU A 92 -12.38 16.50 5.32
CA LEU A 92 -13.35 15.94 6.25
C LEU A 92 -12.71 14.73 6.93
N GLY A 93 -12.72 14.70 8.26
CA GLY A 93 -12.23 13.53 8.99
C GLY A 93 -13.05 12.28 8.63
N SER A 94 -12.37 11.24 8.18
CA SER A 94 -13.01 9.97 7.84
C SER A 94 -13.79 9.40 9.03
N LYS A 95 -15.05 9.03 8.81
CA LYS A 95 -15.86 8.34 9.84
C LYS A 95 -15.24 6.99 10.19
N ARG A 96 -14.65 6.33 9.21
CA ARG A 96 -13.97 5.04 9.34
C ARG A 96 -12.80 5.10 10.32
N ASP A 97 -11.96 6.12 10.24
CA ASP A 97 -10.80 6.29 11.14
C ASP A 97 -11.20 6.47 12.62
N LYS A 98 -12.45 6.89 12.85
CA LYS A 98 -13.05 7.08 14.18
C LYS A 98 -13.80 5.86 14.70
N THR A 99 -14.15 4.92 13.83
CA THR A 99 -14.98 3.76 14.18
C THR A 99 -14.10 2.58 14.62
N PRO A 100 -14.26 2.07 15.86
CA PRO A 100 -13.44 0.97 16.39
C PRO A 100 -13.57 -0.34 15.59
N GLU A 101 -14.74 -0.62 15.01
CA GLU A 101 -15.01 -1.84 14.25
C GLU A 101 -14.12 -1.99 13.01
N TYR A 102 -13.64 -0.87 12.44
CA TYR A 102 -12.74 -0.86 11.29
C TYR A 102 -11.24 -0.86 11.68
N LYS A 103 -10.91 -0.75 12.97
CA LYS A 103 -9.53 -0.86 13.48
C LYS A 103 -9.13 -2.29 13.84
N ALA A 104 -10.06 -3.24 13.77
CA ALA A 104 -9.89 -4.60 14.24
C ALA A 104 -9.52 -5.61 13.13
N TRP A 105 -9.26 -5.14 11.90
CA TRP A 105 -8.95 -5.96 10.72
C TRP A 105 -7.49 -5.83 10.29
#